data_AF-A0A084UBP3-F1
#
_entry.id   AF-A0A084UBP3-F1
#
_cell.length_a   1.000
_cell.length_b   1.000
_cell.length_c   1.000
_cell.angle_alpha   90.00
_cell.angle_beta   90.00
_cell.angle_gamma   90.00
#
_symmetry.space_group_name_H-M   'P 1'
#
loop_
_entity.id
_entity.type
_entity.pdbx_description
1 polymer ?
#
loop_
_entity_poly.entity_id
_entity_poly.type
_entity_poly.pdbx_seq_one_letter_code
_entity_poly.pdbx_strand_id
1 'polypeptide(L)' 'MTTHLEQPAKRSKRVRASVAAIKAALTAVQETGLSVDKVCVSGGEVEIHCGGIENRKPAQNDGGLEEW' A
#
# COMPACT_ATOMS: atom_id res chain seq x y z
N MET A 1 -35.26 -24.45 -25.32
CA MET A 1 -35.17 -23.01 -25.64
C MET A 1 -34.62 -22.31 -24.41
N THR A 2 -33.30 -22.17 -24.32
CA THR A 2 -32.63 -21.66 -23.12
C THR A 2 -32.23 -20.22 -23.40
N THR A 3 -32.95 -19.28 -22.82
CA THR A 3 -32.68 -17.84 -22.93
C THR A 3 -31.44 -17.48 -22.12
N HIS A 4 -30.34 -17.16 -22.81
CA HIS A 4 -29.18 -16.51 -22.21
C HIS A 4 -29.57 -15.05 -21.86
N LEU A 5 -29.62 -14.73 -20.57
CA LEU A 5 -29.74 -13.35 -20.09
C LEU A 5 -28.36 -12.70 -20.22
N GLU A 6 -28.20 -11.85 -21.23
CA GLU A 6 -27.01 -11.04 -21.43
C GLU A 6 -26.95 -9.96 -20.34
N GLN A 7 -25.96 -10.05 -19.44
CA GLN A 7 -25.73 -9.02 -18.43
C GLN A 7 -25.21 -7.74 -19.11
N PRO A 8 -25.80 -6.56 -18.86
CA PRO A 8 -25.32 -5.33 -19.45
C PRO A 8 -23.89 -5.07 -18.99
N ALA A 9 -22.97 -4.92 -19.95
CA ALA A 9 -21.58 -4.59 -19.70
C ALA A 9 -21.51 -3.29 -18.88
N LYS A 10 -21.27 -3.41 -17.57
CA LYS A 10 -21.01 -2.25 -16.70
C LYS A 10 -19.82 -1.51 -17.30
N ARG A 11 -20.02 -0.29 -17.78
CA ARG A 11 -18.94 0.61 -18.18
C ARG A 11 -18.02 0.79 -16.97
N SER A 12 -16.91 0.09 -16.97
CA SER A 12 -15.83 0.27 -15.99
C SER A 12 -15.22 1.66 -16.21
N LYS A 13 -15.77 2.69 -15.54
CA LYS A 13 -15.11 3.98 -15.47
C LYS A 13 -13.77 3.76 -14.79
N ARG A 14 -12.67 4.18 -15.43
CA ARG A 14 -11.35 4.18 -14.80
C ARG A 14 -11.43 5.11 -13.59
N VAL A 15 -11.45 4.51 -12.40
CA VAL A 15 -11.30 5.24 -11.15
C VAL A 15 -9.86 5.72 -11.10
N ARG A 16 -9.66 7.03 -10.90
CA ARG A 16 -8.34 7.59 -10.67
C ARG A 16 -8.15 7.78 -9.17
N ALA A 17 -6.98 7.44 -8.67
CA ALA A 17 -6.60 7.79 -7.32
C ALA A 17 -6.66 9.32 -7.13
N SER A 18 -7.33 9.77 -6.08
CA SER A 18 -7.42 11.19 -5.76
C SER A 18 -6.12 11.68 -5.13
N VAL A 19 -5.49 12.69 -5.72
CA VAL A 19 -4.28 13.32 -5.16
C VAL A 19 -4.53 13.85 -3.75
N ALA A 20 -5.72 14.42 -3.49
CA ALA A 20 -6.07 14.92 -2.17
C ALA A 20 -6.16 13.79 -1.14
N ALA A 21 -6.71 12.63 -1.53
CA ALA A 21 -6.79 11.47 -0.65
C ALA A 21 -5.40 10.89 -0.34
N ILE A 22 -4.53 10.79 -1.34
CA ILE A 22 -3.14 10.34 -1.15
C ILE A 22 -2.41 11.28 -0.17
N LYS A 23 -2.54 12.59 -0.34
CA LYS A 23 -1.92 13.57 0.57
C LYS A 23 -2.43 13.41 2.00
N ALA A 24 -3.74 13.33 2.19
CA ALA A 24 -4.32 13.15 3.51
C ALA A 24 -3.83 11.86 4.20
N ALA A 25 -3.74 10.76 3.45
CA ALA A 25 -3.22 9.50 3.98
C ALA A 25 -1.75 9.61 4.38
N LEU A 26 -0.90 10.24 3.55
CA LEU A 26 0.52 10.44 3.87
C LEU A 26 0.73 11.38 5.07
N THR A 27 -0.09 12.43 5.20
CA THR A 27 -0.07 13.30 6.39
C THR A 27 -0.41 12.51 7.64
N ALA A 28 -1.48 11.71 7.62
CA ALA A 28 -1.86 10.90 8.77
C ALA A 28 -0.75 9.89 9.16
N VAL A 29 -0.11 9.25 8.18
CA VAL A 29 1.05 8.36 8.44
C VAL A 29 2.19 9.13 9.10
N GLN A 30 2.54 10.32 8.59
CA GLN A 30 3.57 11.17 9.18
C GLN A 30 3.23 11.61 10.61
N GLU A 31 1.98 11.98 10.89
CA GLU A 31 1.52 12.38 12.23
C GLU A 31 1.65 11.23 13.25
N THR A 32 1.57 9.97 12.79
CA THR A 32 1.82 8.79 13.64
C THR A 32 3.30 8.46 13.82
N GLY A 33 4.21 9.24 13.24
CA GLY A 33 5.66 9.03 13.33
C GLY A 33 6.17 7.85 12.49
N LEU A 34 5.32 7.29 11.62
CA LEU A 34 5.70 6.21 10.70
C LEU A 34 6.43 6.79 9.49
N SER A 35 7.48 6.10 9.05
CA SER A 35 8.17 6.40 7.79
C SER A 35 7.50 5.65 6.64
N VAL A 36 7.34 6.30 5.49
CA VAL A 36 6.81 5.66 4.28
C VAL A 36 7.98 5.20 3.42
N ASP A 37 8.05 3.90 3.14
CA ASP A 37 9.08 3.33 2.27
C ASP A 37 8.67 3.39 0.80
N LYS A 38 7.39 3.11 0.51
CA LYS A 38 6.90 2.94 -0.85
C LYS A 38 5.44 3.31 -0.98
N VAL A 39 5.09 3.96 -2.09
CA VAL A 39 3.70 4.18 -2.51
C VAL A 39 3.50 3.58 -3.88
N CYS A 40 2.51 2.67 -4.03
CA CYS A 40 2.12 2.07 -5.30
C CYS A 40 0.75 2.60 -5.71
N VAL A 41 0.60 2.96 -6.99
CA VAL A 41 -0.70 3.38 -7.55
C VAL A 41 -1.04 2.47 -8.72
N SER A 42 -2.11 1.70 -8.56
CA SER A 42 -2.56 0.68 -9.50
C SER A 42 -3.97 1.00 -9.96
N GLY A 43 -4.08 1.78 -11.04
CA GLY A 43 -5.38 2.27 -11.54
C GLY A 43 -6.05 3.24 -10.55
N GLY A 44 -7.05 2.76 -9.82
CA GLY A 44 -7.78 3.51 -8.80
C GLY A 44 -7.38 3.17 -7.36
N GLU A 45 -6.52 2.18 -7.18
CA GLU A 45 -6.04 1.71 -5.88
C GLU A 45 -4.71 2.37 -5.53
N VAL A 46 -4.53 2.65 -4.24
CA VAL A 46 -3.29 3.21 -3.69
C VAL A 46 -2.87 2.35 -2.51
N GLU A 47 -1.66 1.82 -2.58
CA GLU A 47 -1.04 1.06 -1.50
C GLU A 47 0.11 1.90 -0.90
N ILE A 48 0.13 2.05 0.42
CA ILE A 48 1.17 2.80 1.15
C ILE A 48 1.88 1.83 2.09
N HIS A 49 3.14 1.54 1.80
CA HIS A 49 4.00 0.71 2.64
C HIS A 49 4.71 1.62 3.63
N CYS A 50 4.42 1.41 4.91
CA CYS A 50 5.11 2.08 6.00
C CYS A 50 6.21 1.16 6.53
N GLY A 51 7.37 1.73 6.80
CA GLY A 51 8.46 1.04 7.47
C GLY A 51 8.04 0.57 8.84
N GLY A 52 8.57 -0.57 9.26
CA GLY A 52 8.36 -1.06 10.61
C GLY A 52 8.78 0.01 11.61
N ILE A 53 7.99 0.20 12.66
CA ILE A 53 8.50 0.85 13.86
C ILE A 53 9.64 -0.04 14.31
N GLU A 54 10.90 0.38 14.14
CA GLU A 54 12.01 -0.22 14.85
C GLU A 54 11.68 -0.10 16.34
N ASN A 55 11.05 -1.13 16.90
CA ASN A 55 11.16 -1.39 18.32
C ASN A 55 12.60 -1.76 18.52
N ARG A 56 13.43 -0.73 18.73
CA ARG A 56 14.87 -0.80 18.90
C ARG A 56 15.18 -1.57 20.18
N LYS A 57 14.93 -2.88 20.19
CA LYS A 57 15.86 -3.78 20.85
C LYS A 57 17.10 -3.73 19.97
N PRO A 58 18.26 -3.27 20.47
CA PRO A 58 19.49 -3.45 19.73
C PRO A 58 19.55 -4.94 19.40
N ALA A 59 19.65 -5.27 18.10
CA ALA A 59 19.97 -6.62 17.68
C ALA A 59 21.25 -6.97 18.47
N GLN A 60 21.09 -7.90 19.41
CA GLN A 60 22.23 -8.46 20.11
C GLN A 60 23.12 -9.01 18.99
N ASN A 61 24.36 -8.54 18.98
CA ASN A 61 25.35 -8.90 17.98
C ASN A 61 25.69 -10.38 18.17
N ASP A 62 24.82 -11.26 17.68
CA ASP A 62 25.04 -12.69 17.62
C ASP A 62 25.96 -12.92 16.42
N GLY A 63 27.25 -12.76 16.71
CA GLY A 63 28.33 -12.87 15.76
C GLY A 63 28.39 -14.25 15.10
N GLY A 64 28.77 -14.23 13.84
CA GLY A 64 29.19 -15.42 13.11
C GLY A 64 29.52 -15.05 11.67
N LEU A 65 30.78 -14.71 11.41
CA LEU A 65 31.34 -14.42 10.08
C LEU A 65 31.42 -15.69 9.19
N GLU A 66 30.61 -16.71 9.48
CA GLU A 66 30.64 -18.04 8.86
C GLU A 66 29.49 -18.30 7.87
N GLU A 67 28.52 -17.39 7.75
CA GLU A 67 27.34 -17.56 6.88
C GLU A 67 27.23 -16.46 5.80
N TRP A 68 28.34 -16.16 5.11
CA TRP A 68 28.36 -15.31 3.90
C TRP A 68 28.15 -16.14 2.62
#